data_AF-A0A9X7V0T1-F1
#
_entry.id   AF-A0A9X7V0T1-F1
#
_cell.length_a   1.000
_cell.length_b   1.000
_cell.length_c   1.000
_cell.angle_alpha   90.00
_cell.angle_beta   90.00
_cell.angle_gamma   90.00
#
_symmetry.space_group_name_H-M   'P 1'
#
loop_
_entity.id
_entity.type
_entity.pdbx_description
1 polymer ?
#
loop_
_entity_poly.entity_id
_entity_poly.type
_entity_poly.pdbx_seq_one_letter_code
_entity_poly.pdbx_strand_id
1 'polypeptide(L)' 'MREPIDPSRCPLCGQPNQCAECEPGAEQPCWCVSLTIPASTLDRIPDALRNRACLCPLCARNEPCSDA' A
#
# COMPACT_ATOMS: atom_id res chain seq x y z
N MET A 1 19.84 -10.01 -7.25
CA MET A 1 19.33 -8.68 -7.62
C MET A 1 18.26 -8.34 -6.59
N ARG A 2 18.44 -7.31 -5.76
CA ARG A 2 17.42 -6.90 -4.79
C ARG A 2 16.51 -5.93 -5.53
N GLU A 3 15.31 -6.36 -5.90
CA GLU A 3 14.35 -5.46 -6.54
C GLU A 3 14.20 -4.19 -5.69
N PRO A 4 14.35 -3.01 -6.30
CA PRO A 4 14.20 -1.76 -5.58
C PRO A 4 12.77 -1.72 -5.04
N ILE A 5 12.64 -1.50 -3.74
CA ILE A 5 11.35 -1.25 -3.11
C ILE A 5 10.71 -0.10 -3.86
N ASP A 6 9.66 -0.37 -4.62
CA ASP A 6 8.90 0.68 -5.30
C ASP A 6 7.86 1.22 -4.30
N PRO A 7 8.06 2.42 -3.74
CA PRO A 7 7.15 2.97 -2.75
C PRO A 7 5.75 3.23 -3.33
N SER A 8 5.62 3.33 -4.66
CA SER A 8 4.35 3.54 -5.38
C SER A 8 3.54 2.26 -5.58
N ARG A 9 4.11 1.09 -5.25
CA ARG A 9 3.45 -0.22 -5.42
C ARG A 9 3.16 -0.90 -4.09
N CYS A 10 2.04 -1.62 -4.05
CA CYS A 10 1.65 -2.37 -2.88
C CYS A 10 2.62 -3.55 -2.65
N PRO A 11 3.22 -3.68 -1.45
CA PRO A 11 4.15 -4.77 -1.15
C PRO A 11 3.48 -6.15 -1.06
N LEU A 12 2.14 -6.23 -1.01
CA LEU A 12 1.39 -7.47 -0.92
C LEU A 12 0.95 -8.03 -2.28
N CYS A 13 0.63 -7.17 -3.24
CA CYS A 13 0.10 -7.58 -4.54
C CYS A 13 0.79 -6.93 -5.76
N GLY A 14 1.71 -5.99 -5.56
CA GLY A 14 2.44 -5.31 -6.65
C GLY A 14 1.65 -4.27 -7.46
N GLN A 15 0.36 -4.11 -7.18
CA GLN A 15 -0.52 -3.13 -7.82
C GLN A 15 -0.22 -1.69 -7.34
N PRO A 16 -0.64 -0.65 -8.11
CA PRO A 16 -0.51 0.74 -7.68
C PRO A 16 -1.15 0.98 -6.31
N ASN A 17 -0.43 1.65 -5.42
CA ASN A 17 -0.91 1.93 -4.06
C ASN A 17 -1.99 3.03 -4.03
N GLN A 18 -2.08 3.86 -5.08
CA GLN A 18 -2.92 5.07 -5.15
C GLN A 18 -2.70 6.04 -3.98
N CYS A 19 -1.49 6.04 -3.42
CA CYS A 19 -1.18 6.84 -2.25
C CYS A 19 -0.91 8.29 -2.65
N ALA A 20 -1.74 9.21 -2.18
CA ALA A 20 -1.57 10.64 -2.43
C ALA A 20 -0.25 11.18 -1.83
N GLU A 21 0.26 10.58 -0.74
CA GLU A 21 1.55 10.95 -0.13
C GLU A 21 2.76 10.61 -1.02
N CYS A 22 2.60 9.66 -1.96
CA CYS A 22 3.65 9.32 -2.92
C CYS A 22 3.59 10.22 -4.17
N GLU A 23 2.52 10.99 -4.34
CA GLU A 23 2.28 11.86 -5.50
C GLU A 23 2.67 13.31 -5.17
N PRO A 24 3.68 13.90 -5.83
CA PRO A 24 4.07 15.28 -5.58
C PRO A 24 2.94 16.24 -6.00
N GLY A 25 2.43 17.03 -5.05
CA GLY A 25 1.38 18.01 -5.31
C GLY A 25 -0.04 17.53 -4.96
N ALA A 26 -0.20 16.41 -4.27
CA ALA A 26 -1.50 16.03 -3.72
C ALA A 26 -2.01 17.07 -2.71
N GLU A 27 -3.16 17.68 -3.02
CA GLU A 27 -3.84 18.63 -2.13
C GLU A 27 -4.81 17.95 -1.16
N GLN A 28 -5.17 16.69 -1.45
CA GLN A 28 -6.12 15.91 -0.67
C GLN A 28 -5.38 14.87 0.18
N PRO A 29 -5.87 14.61 1.41
CA PRO A 29 -5.30 13.57 2.24
C PRO A 29 -5.47 12.20 1.56
N CYS A 30 -4.46 11.33 1.69
CA CYS A 30 -4.51 10.00 1.08
C CYS A 30 -5.73 9.20 1.55
N TRP A 31 -6.36 8.42 0.67
CA TRP A 31 -7.51 7.58 1.02
C TRP A 31 -7.26 6.68 2.24
N CYS A 32 -5.99 6.31 2.49
CA CYS A 32 -5.61 5.43 3.60
C CYS A 32 -5.80 6.09 4.97
N VAL A 33 -5.80 7.44 5.06
CA VAL A 33 -6.01 8.12 6.35
C VAL A 33 -7.46 8.06 6.82
N SER A 34 -8.40 7.91 5.88
CA SER A 34 -9.83 7.78 6.15
C SER A 34 -10.27 6.32 6.32
N LEU A 35 -9.33 5.37 6.21
CA LEU A 35 -9.59 3.94 6.29
C LEU A 35 -8.88 3.32 7.50
N THR A 36 -9.63 2.56 8.30
CA THR A 36 -9.03 1.71 9.33
C THR A 36 -8.44 0.47 8.69
N ILE A 37 -7.10 0.41 8.61
CA ILE A 37 -6.38 -0.77 8.11
C ILE A 37 -6.33 -1.84 9.21
N PRO A 38 -6.81 -3.07 8.96
CA PRO A 38 -6.81 -4.12 9.97
C PRO A 38 -5.37 -4.57 10.27
N ALA A 39 -5.09 -4.82 11.56
CA ALA A 39 -3.77 -5.25 12.01
C ALA A 39 -3.29 -6.53 11.29
N SER A 40 -4.20 -7.45 10.98
CA SER A 40 -3.89 -8.67 10.23
C SER A 40 -3.33 -8.41 8.83
N THR A 41 -3.72 -7.31 8.18
CA THR A 41 -3.12 -6.89 6.90
C THR A 41 -1.70 -6.37 7.12
N LEU A 42 -1.49 -5.57 8.17
CA LEU A 42 -0.16 -5.03 8.49
C LEU A 42 0.83 -6.14 8.87
N ASP A 43 0.35 -7.19 9.53
CA ASP A 43 1.14 -8.37 9.89
C ASP A 43 1.67 -9.14 8.67
N ARG A 44 0.92 -9.13 7.56
CA ARG A 44 1.34 -9.73 6.29
C ARG A 44 2.43 -8.95 5.57
N ILE A 45 2.70 -7.70 5.96
CA ILE A 45 3.73 -6.88 5.32
C ILE A 45 5.10 -7.35 5.83
N PRO A 46 6.03 -7.73 4.92
CA PRO A 46 7.41 -8.04 5.31
C PRO A 46 8.04 -6.87 6.08
N ASP A 47 8.77 -7.14 7.15
CA ASP A 47 9.41 -6.09 7.97
C ASP A 47 10.31 -5.14 7.16
N ALA A 48 10.95 -5.65 6.11
CA ALA A 48 11.76 -4.84 5.21
C ALA A 48 10.96 -3.79 4.41
N LEU A 49 9.64 -4.02 4.25
CA LEU A 49 8.70 -3.19 3.48
C LEU A 49 7.77 -2.38 4.39
N ARG A 50 7.65 -2.76 5.67
CA ARG A 50 6.86 -2.05 6.67
C ARG A 50 7.40 -0.63 6.84
N ASN A 51 6.50 0.36 6.81
CA ASN A 51 6.84 1.80 6.82
C ASN A 51 7.73 2.27 5.64
N ARG A 52 7.87 1.48 4.57
CA ARG A 52 8.66 1.82 3.38
C ARG A 52 7.82 1.90 2.10
N ALA A 53 6.73 1.13 2.02
CA ALA A 53 5.80 1.14 0.89
C ALA A 53 4.35 1.21 1.39
N CYS A 54 3.49 1.93 0.67
CA CYS A 54 2.07 2.03 1.00
C CYS A 54 1.27 0.84 0.44
N LEU A 55 0.18 0.49 1.11
CA LEU A 55 -0.76 -0.53 0.63
C LEU A 55 -1.68 0.05 -0.47
N CYS A 56 -2.25 -0.80 -1.31
CA CYS A 56 -3.36 -0.40 -2.19
C CYS A 56 -4.72 -0.48 -1.46
N PRO A 57 -5.79 0.15 -1.98
CA PRO A 57 -7.10 0.14 -1.35
C PRO A 57 -7.65 -1.26 -1.06
N LEU A 58 -7.44 -2.21 -1.98
CA LEU A 58 -7.90 -3.59 -1.86
C LEU A 58 -7.20 -4.30 -0.70
N CYS A 59 -5.86 -4.31 -0.70
CA CYS A 59 -5.11 -4.97 0.35
C CYS A 59 -5.33 -4.30 1.71
N ALA A 60 -5.45 -2.98 1.76
CA ALA A 60 -5.77 -2.24 2.99
C ALA A 60 -7.16 -2.58 3.55
N ARG A 61 -8.12 -2.97 2.70
CA ARG A 61 -9.45 -3.49 3.09
C ARG A 61 -9.44 -5.00 3.37
N ASN A 62 -8.29 -5.66 3.24
CA ASN A 62 -8.16 -7.12 3.25
C ASN A 62 -9.04 -7.80 2.19
N GLU A 63 -9.26 -7.11 1.06
CA GLU A 63 -9.95 -7.66 -0.09
C GLU A 63 -8.95 -8.46 -0.95
N PRO A 64 -9.41 -9.54 -1.60
CA PRO A 64 -8.58 -10.23 -2.58
C PRO A 64 -8.18 -9.26 -3.68
N CYS A 65 -6.91 -9.31 -4.07
CA CYS A 65 -6.46 -8.63 -5.28
C CYS A 65 -7.09 -9.40 -6.45
N SER A 66 -8.22 -8.94 -6.96
CA SER A 66 -8.84 -9.53 -8.14
C SER A 66 -7.90 -9.31 -9.32
N ASP A 67 -7.12 -10.34 -9.63
CA ASP A 67 -6.38 -10.49 -10.88
C ASP A 67 -7.44 -10.70 -11.98
N ALA A 68 -7.66 -9.68 -12.80
CA ALA A 68 -8.46 -9.75 -14.02
C ALA A 68 -7.68 -9.11 -15.16
#